data_AF-A0A2E0UK77-F1
#
_entry.id   AF-A0A2E0UK77-F1
#
_cell.length_a   1.000
_cell.length_b   1.000
_cell.length_c   1.000
_cell.angle_alpha   90.00
_cell.angle_beta   90.00
_cell.angle_gamma   90.00
#
_symmetry.space_group_name_H-M   'P 1'
#
loop_
_entity.id
_entity.type
_entity.pdbx_description
1 polymer ?
#
loop_
_entity_poly.entity_id
_entity_poly.type
_entity_poly.pdbx_seq_one_letter_code
_entity_poly.pdbx_strand_id
1 'polypeptide(L)' 'DDQLRGADANPAGANAYPIVSLTWILAYPEYEKNEAVKEVLRYALTPTQQGKADSLGYVPLPEELRQKALAAVETLK' A
#
# COMPACT_ATOMS: atom_id res chain seq x y z
N ASP A 1 -6.74 4.77 -9.90
CA ASP A 1 -6.40 6.12 -10.41
C ASP A 1 -4.91 6.37 -10.17
N ASP A 2 -4.36 7.45 -10.70
CA ASP A 2 -2.93 7.78 -10.57
C ASP A 2 -2.50 8.07 -9.11
N GLN A 3 -3.47 8.22 -8.20
CA GLN A 3 -3.26 8.52 -6.78
C GLN A 3 -3.59 7.34 -5.85
N LEU A 4 -3.74 6.12 -6.39
CA LEU A 4 -3.95 4.88 -5.61
C LEU A 4 -5.24 4.82 -4.76
N ARG A 5 -6.23 5.67 -5.05
CA ARG A 5 -7.52 5.73 -4.35
C ARG A 5 -8.59 4.89 -5.04
N GLY A 6 -8.45 4.67 -6.34
CA GLY A 6 -9.46 4.00 -7.17
C GLY A 6 -8.99 2.67 -7.77
N ALA A 7 -8.15 1.90 -7.07
CA ALA A 7 -7.86 0.54 -7.48
C ALA A 7 -9.00 -0.38 -7.04
N ASP A 8 -9.55 -1.19 -7.95
CA ASP A 8 -10.48 -2.25 -7.56
C ASP A 8 -9.69 -3.34 -6.83
N ALA A 9 -10.01 -3.51 -5.55
CA ALA A 9 -9.37 -4.52 -4.71
C ALA A 9 -10.11 -5.85 -4.73
N ASN A 10 -11.30 -5.92 -5.35
CA ASN A 10 -12.15 -7.10 -5.28
C ASN A 10 -11.51 -8.30 -6.00
N PRO A 11 -11.41 -9.45 -5.32
CA PRO A 11 -10.88 -10.66 -5.93
C PRO A 11 -11.82 -11.18 -7.02
N ALA A 12 -11.28 -11.55 -8.18
CA ALA A 12 -12.06 -12.07 -9.32
C ALA A 12 -12.53 -13.54 -9.16
N GLY A 13 -12.17 -14.20 -8.05
CA GLY A 13 -12.47 -15.62 -7.84
C GLY A 13 -13.95 -15.88 -7.56
N ALA A 14 -14.54 -16.90 -8.21
CA ALA A 14 -15.96 -17.22 -8.07
C ALA A 14 -16.42 -17.52 -6.63
N ASN A 15 -15.51 -17.97 -5.76
CA ASN A 15 -15.77 -18.25 -4.35
C ASN A 15 -15.14 -17.21 -3.41
N ALA A 16 -14.61 -16.11 -3.94
CA ALA A 16 -13.95 -15.10 -3.14
C ALA A 16 -15.00 -14.17 -2.49
N TYR A 17 -14.65 -13.61 -1.34
CA TYR A 17 -15.53 -12.63 -0.69
C TYR A 17 -15.59 -11.36 -1.56
N PRO A 18 -16.79 -10.87 -1.93
CA PRO A 18 -16.94 -9.93 -3.03
C PRO A 18 -16.73 -8.46 -2.64
N ILE A 19 -16.53 -8.17 -1.35
CA ILE A 19 -16.38 -6.81 -0.85
C ILE A 19 -15.09 -6.73 -0.04
N VAL A 20 -14.07 -6.13 -0.63
CA VAL A 20 -12.84 -5.75 0.07
C VAL A 20 -12.49 -4.31 -0.26
N SER A 21 -11.65 -3.71 0.55
CA SER A 21 -11.17 -2.36 0.33
C SER A 21 -9.71 -2.24 0.71
N LEU A 22 -9.09 -1.17 0.23
CA LEU A 22 -7.76 -0.79 0.68
C LEU A 22 -7.86 -0.02 1.99
N THR A 23 -6.75 0.02 2.72
CA THR A 23 -6.52 1.05 3.72
C THR A 23 -5.46 1.99 3.18
N TRP A 24 -5.56 3.28 3.50
CA TRP A 24 -4.71 4.32 2.94
C TRP A 24 -3.91 5.02 4.02
N ILE A 25 -2.70 5.40 3.64
CA ILE A 25 -1.89 6.36 4.39
C ILE A 25 -1.86 7.64 3.57
N LEU A 26 -2.31 8.74 4.16
CA LEU A 26 -2.17 10.07 3.58
C LEU A 26 -0.83 10.66 4.01
N ALA A 27 0.08 10.86 3.04
CA ALA A 27 1.38 11.49 3.28
C ALA A 27 1.43 12.84 2.56
N TYR A 28 1.89 13.88 3.27
CA TYR A 28 2.09 15.20 2.68
C TYR A 28 3.34 15.21 1.80
N PRO A 29 3.26 15.71 0.55
CA PRO A 29 4.40 15.70 -0.37
C PRO A 29 5.62 16.46 0.14
N GLU A 30 5.42 17.51 0.94
CA GLU A 30 6.48 18.35 1.48
C GLU A 30 6.35 18.41 3.00
N TYR A 31 7.36 17.91 3.71
CA TYR A 31 7.40 17.92 5.18
C TYR A 31 8.83 17.80 5.68
N GLU A 32 9.18 18.53 6.74
CA GLU A 32 10.55 18.62 7.27
C GLU A 32 11.17 17.27 7.67
N LYS A 33 10.35 16.23 7.92
CA LYS A 33 10.80 14.87 8.31
C LYS A 33 10.42 13.80 7.29
N ASN A 34 10.21 14.16 6.02
CA ASN A 34 9.77 13.20 5.02
C ASN A 34 10.77 12.08 4.75
N GLU A 35 12.06 12.26 5.02
CA GLU A 35 13.02 11.15 4.95
C GLU A 35 12.72 10.02 5.95
N ALA A 36 12.32 10.36 7.19
CA ALA A 36 11.89 9.36 8.17
C ALA A 36 10.55 8.72 7.77
N VAL A 37 9.63 9.50 7.19
CA VAL A 37 8.36 8.99 6.66
C VAL A 37 8.61 8.00 5.53
N LYS A 38 9.50 8.32 4.58
CA LYS A 38 9.90 7.43 3.49
C LYS A 38 10.47 6.13 4.02
N GLU A 39 11.35 6.18 5.02
CA GLU A 39 11.95 4.98 5.60
C GLU A 39 10.89 4.02 6.14
N VAL A 40 9.93 4.54 6.92
CA VAL A 40 8.83 3.73 7.49
C VAL A 40 7.95 3.16 6.38
N LEU A 41 7.56 3.97 5.39
CA LEU A 41 6.69 3.52 4.30
C LEU A 41 7.39 2.49 3.41
N ARG A 42 8.67 2.67 3.07
CA ARG A 42 9.47 1.68 2.35
C ARG A 42 9.57 0.37 3.13
N TYR A 43 9.85 0.45 4.44
CA TYR A 43 9.91 -0.72 5.30
C TYR A 43 8.58 -1.49 5.31
N ALA A 44 7.46 -0.80 5.49
CA ALA A 44 6.12 -1.39 5.48
C ALA A 44 5.79 -2.06 4.13
N LEU A 45 6.28 -1.49 3.02
CA LEU A 45 6.08 -2.00 1.66
C LEU A 45 7.07 -3.12 1.27
N THR A 46 7.99 -3.54 2.15
CA THR A 46 8.86 -4.71 1.85
C THR A 46 8.05 -6.01 1.81
N PRO A 47 8.46 -7.01 1.00
CA PRO A 47 7.79 -8.31 0.98
C PRO A 47 7.71 -8.95 2.37
N THR A 48 8.77 -8.81 3.18
CA THR A 48 8.82 -9.36 4.55
C THR A 48 7.76 -8.74 5.46
N GLN A 49 7.52 -7.43 5.41
CA GLN A 49 6.48 -6.81 6.25
C GLN A 49 5.09 -7.05 5.68
N GLN A 50 4.92 -7.01 4.37
CA GLN A 50 3.65 -7.37 3.72
C GLN A 50 3.22 -8.79 4.06
N GLY A 51 4.17 -9.73 4.18
CA GLY A 51 3.91 -11.11 4.60
C GLY A 51 3.35 -11.26 6.03
N LYS A 52 3.37 -10.21 6.86
CA LYS A 52 2.75 -10.22 8.19
C LYS A 52 1.27 -9.81 8.17
N ALA A 53 0.75 -9.29 7.06
CA ALA A 53 -0.60 -8.78 6.94
C ALA A 53 -1.66 -9.82 7.36
N ASP A 54 -1.48 -11.08 6.98
CA ASP A 54 -2.42 -12.17 7.25
C ASP A 54 -2.66 -12.38 8.75
N SER A 55 -1.61 -12.28 9.56
CA SER A 55 -1.70 -12.39 11.03
C SER A 55 -2.52 -11.28 11.68
N LEU A 56 -2.76 -10.18 10.96
CA LEU A 56 -3.55 -9.03 11.37
C LEU A 56 -4.93 -9.00 10.70
N GLY A 57 -5.30 -10.03 9.94
CA GLY A 57 -6.56 -10.09 9.19
C GLY A 57 -6.57 -9.25 7.90
N TYR A 58 -5.40 -8.85 7.39
CA TYR A 58 -5.24 -8.13 6.13
C TYR A 58 -4.67 -9.02 5.04
N VAL A 59 -4.91 -8.64 3.78
CA VAL A 59 -4.29 -9.28 2.62
C VAL A 59 -3.07 -8.45 2.20
N PRO A 60 -1.91 -9.08 1.90
CA PRO A 60 -0.77 -8.38 1.32
C PRO A 60 -1.13 -7.66 0.02
N LEU A 61 -0.50 -6.51 -0.24
CA LEU A 61 -0.73 -5.79 -1.49
C LEU A 61 -0.29 -6.65 -2.70
N PRO A 62 -1.09 -6.68 -3.79
CA PRO A 62 -0.63 -7.22 -5.06
C PRO A 62 0.64 -6.50 -5.52
N GLU A 63 1.56 -7.23 -6.13
CA GLU A 63 2.89 -6.71 -6.46
C GLU A 63 2.83 -5.43 -7.30
N GLU A 64 1.95 -5.36 -8.30
CA GLU A 64 1.78 -4.16 -9.13
C GLU A 64 1.38 -2.93 -8.29
N LEU A 65 0.44 -3.11 -7.35
CA LEU A 65 -0.03 -2.03 -6.49
C LEU A 65 1.04 -1.62 -5.48
N ARG A 66 1.79 -2.59 -4.94
CA ARG A 66 2.94 -2.36 -4.04
C ARG A 66 4.02 -1.53 -4.72
N GLN A 67 4.32 -1.81 -5.99
CA GLN A 67 5.31 -1.04 -6.77
C GLN A 67 4.83 0.40 -7.05
N LYS A 68 3.55 0.60 -7.35
CA LYS A 68 2.99 1.96 -7.50
C LYS A 68 3.02 2.74 -6.19
N ALA A 69 2.73 2.08 -5.06
CA ALA A 69 2.86 2.68 -3.74
C ALA A 69 4.31 3.08 -3.41
N LEU A 70 5.28 2.22 -3.72
CA LEU A 70 6.70 2.55 -3.59
C LEU A 70 7.07 3.78 -4.43
N ALA A 71 6.65 3.82 -5.71
CA ALA A 71 6.91 4.97 -6.57
C ALA A 71 6.31 6.27 -6.01
N ALA A 72 5.11 6.22 -5.41
CA ALA A 72 4.50 7.38 -4.75
C ALA A 72 5.33 7.84 -3.53
N VAL A 73 5.86 6.92 -2.72
CA VAL A 73 6.74 7.23 -1.58
C VAL A 73 8.01 7.96 -2.04
N GLU A 74 8.57 7.59 -3.19
CA GLU A 74 9.76 8.25 -3.75
C GLU A 74 9.52 9.72 -4.12
N THR A 75 8.27 10.14 -4.31
CA THR A 75 7.92 11.53 -4.64
C THR A 75 7.90 12.48 -3.45
N LEU A 76 7.92 11.96 -2.22
CA LEU A 76 7.93 12.77 -1.01
C LEU A 76 9.23 13.58 -0.92
N LYS A 77 9.17 14.79 -0.38
CA LYS A 77 10.29 15.73 -0.27
C LYS A 77 10.45 16.26 1.14
#